data_AF-A0AAD1QZC4-F1
#
_entry.id   AF-A0AAD1QZC4-F1
#
_cell.length_a   1.000
_cell.length_b   1.000
_cell.length_c   1.000
_cell.angle_alpha   90.00
_cell.angle_beta   90.00
_cell.angle_gamma   90.00
#
_symmetry.space_group_name_H-M   'P 1'
#
loop_
_entity.id
_entity.type
_entity.pdbx_description
1 polymer ?
#
loop_
_entity_poly.entity_id
_entity_poly.type
_entity_poly.pdbx_seq_one_letter_code
_entity_poly.pdbx_strand_id
1 'polypeptide(L)'
;MDDFVAKPLDFRGPQHASKMAPASPGSESTGESLAEDTQASDLAQIRAELTQISTRMLSKADTGSLVQEPRVVLREELAGLRSDLTALEQRVEEMETTAHGCEEQHRATEVAVTRQGNMPLTLRRQVEDLKNRSRRNNIRVRGLPETGTEPLQATLIDLFRQLLGVQARDVICCISTCGLGDMAPMRLPEAAPNRNDPPHRRGGSEGPEE
;
A
#
# COMPACT_ATOMS: atom_id res chain seq x y z
N MET A 1 0.55 -12.45 -2.13
CA MET A 1 -0.68 -12.37 -2.94
C MET A 1 -1.81 -12.59 -1.96
N ASP A 2 -2.05 -11.56 -1.15
CA ASP A 2 -3.09 -11.56 -0.13
C ASP A 2 -4.34 -10.97 -0.76
N ASP A 3 -5.41 -11.77 -0.77
CA ASP A 3 -6.70 -11.44 -1.34
C ASP A 3 -7.31 -10.24 -0.63
N PHE A 4 -7.29 -9.09 -1.30
CA PHE A 4 -8.01 -7.89 -0.89
C PHE A 4 -9.50 -8.10 -1.18
N VAL A 5 -10.18 -8.79 -0.27
CA VAL A 5 -11.63 -8.99 -0.31
C VAL A 5 -12.30 -7.64 -0.06
N ALA A 6 -12.64 -6.94 -1.15
CA ALA A 6 -13.42 -5.72 -1.12
C ALA A 6 -14.80 -6.00 -0.51
N LYS A 7 -15.06 -5.46 0.68
CA LYS A 7 -16.39 -5.49 1.28
C LYS A 7 -17.33 -4.58 0.47
N PRO A 8 -18.54 -5.05 0.10
CA PRO A 8 -19.52 -4.21 -0.58
C PRO A 8 -19.99 -3.10 0.35
N LEU A 9 -19.97 -1.86 -0.14
CA LEU A 9 -20.54 -0.70 0.53
C LEU A 9 -22.05 -0.72 0.32
N ASP A 10 -22.80 -1.12 1.37
CA ASP A 10 -24.26 -1.03 1.42
C ASP A 10 -24.69 0.44 1.50
N PHE A 11 -24.90 1.07 0.35
CA PHE A 11 -25.42 2.44 0.25
C PHE A 11 -26.95 2.44 0.43
N ARG A 12 -27.40 2.43 1.69
CA ARG A 12 -28.81 2.53 2.06
C ARG A 12 -29.24 4.01 2.11
N GLY A 13 -29.64 4.55 0.95
CA GLY A 13 -30.16 5.91 0.84
C GLY A 13 -31.49 6.13 1.57
N PRO A 14 -31.76 7.33 2.11
CA PRO A 14 -33.00 7.64 2.83
C PRO A 14 -34.20 7.74 1.89
N GLN A 15 -35.22 6.92 2.13
CA GLN A 15 -36.51 6.99 1.45
C GLN A 15 -37.36 8.11 2.08
N HIS A 16 -37.43 9.27 1.44
CA HIS A 16 -38.42 10.30 1.77
C HIS A 16 -39.73 9.99 1.06
N ALA A 17 -40.66 9.36 1.80
CA ALA A 17 -42.04 9.18 1.40
C ALA A 17 -42.82 10.50 1.58
N SER A 18 -42.98 11.27 0.50
CA SER A 18 -43.88 12.43 0.49
C SER A 18 -45.33 11.95 0.44
N LYS A 19 -46.02 12.14 1.56
CA LYS A 19 -47.42 11.83 1.81
C LYS A 19 -48.30 12.92 1.16
N MET A 20 -49.00 12.56 0.09
CA MET A 20 -50.05 13.36 -0.52
C MET A 20 -51.26 13.46 0.43
N ALA A 21 -51.84 14.65 0.58
CA ALA A 21 -53.13 14.86 1.24
C ALA A 21 -54.22 15.17 0.18
N PRO A 22 -55.40 14.51 0.22
CA PRO A 22 -56.51 14.81 -0.67
C PRO A 22 -57.58 15.70 -0.02
N ALA A 23 -58.19 16.52 -0.87
CA ALA A 23 -59.58 17.01 -0.87
C ALA A 23 -60.10 17.92 0.28
N SER A 24 -60.69 19.04 -0.13
CA SER A 24 -61.89 19.59 0.50
C SER A 24 -62.77 20.30 -0.54
N PRO A 25 -63.97 19.79 -0.86
CA PRO A 25 -65.01 20.52 -1.57
C PRO A 25 -66.00 21.08 -0.55
N GLY A 26 -66.31 22.37 -0.62
CA GLY A 26 -67.38 22.92 0.22
C GLY A 26 -67.51 24.43 0.13
N SER A 27 -68.52 24.89 -0.60
CA SER A 27 -69.69 25.59 -0.05
C SER A 27 -70.24 26.58 -1.08
N GLU A 28 -71.37 26.20 -1.65
CA GLU A 28 -72.30 27.11 -2.31
C GLU A 28 -73.05 27.86 -1.20
N SER A 29 -73.08 29.20 -1.24
CA SER A 29 -74.03 29.98 -0.46
C SER A 29 -74.70 31.03 -1.34
N THR A 30 -75.95 30.75 -1.65
CA THR A 30 -76.97 31.62 -2.24
C THR A 30 -77.27 32.80 -1.30
N GLY A 31 -77.35 34.01 -1.83
CA GLY A 31 -77.78 35.21 -1.11
C GLY A 31 -78.19 36.33 -2.07
N GLU A 32 -79.49 36.42 -2.31
CA GLU A 32 -80.20 37.56 -2.92
C GLU A 32 -80.02 38.86 -2.10
N SER A 33 -79.98 40.01 -2.78
CA SER A 33 -80.95 41.11 -2.61
C SER A 33 -80.36 42.52 -2.90
N LEU A 34 -80.88 43.14 -3.97
CA LEU A 34 -81.34 44.53 -4.12
C LEU A 34 -80.54 45.68 -3.46
N ALA A 35 -79.77 46.42 -4.28
CA ALA A 35 -79.60 47.89 -4.16
C ALA A 35 -79.04 48.51 -5.46
N GLU A 36 -79.84 48.52 -6.53
CA GLU A 36 -79.62 49.30 -7.77
C GLU A 36 -80.03 50.76 -7.46
N ASP A 37 -79.16 51.66 -7.01
CA ASP A 37 -78.54 52.66 -7.89
C ASP A 37 -77.35 53.38 -7.21
N THR A 38 -76.98 52.98 -5.99
CA THR A 38 -75.76 53.45 -5.30
C THR A 38 -74.58 52.49 -5.49
N GLN A 39 -74.85 51.21 -5.79
CA GLN A 39 -73.85 50.16 -6.06
C GLN A 39 -73.10 50.35 -7.37
N ALA A 40 -73.64 51.09 -8.34
CA ALA A 40 -73.00 51.29 -9.64
C ALA A 40 -71.71 52.13 -9.52
N SER A 41 -71.67 53.10 -8.59
CA SER A 41 -70.49 53.91 -8.29
C SER A 41 -69.41 53.08 -7.58
N ASP A 42 -69.81 52.31 -6.57
CA ASP A 42 -68.87 51.46 -5.80
C ASP A 42 -68.32 50.31 -6.65
N LEU A 43 -69.14 49.69 -7.52
CA LEU A 43 -68.67 48.67 -8.46
C LEU A 43 -67.72 49.23 -9.52
N ALA A 44 -67.94 50.48 -9.96
CA ALA A 44 -67.02 51.15 -10.87
C ALA A 44 -65.68 51.46 -10.19
N GLN A 45 -65.71 51.89 -8.93
CA GLN A 45 -64.51 52.13 -8.13
C GLN A 45 -63.76 50.84 -7.83
N ILE A 46 -64.45 49.76 -7.44
CA ILE A 46 -63.85 48.43 -7.24
C ILE A 46 -63.23 47.92 -8.55
N ARG A 47 -63.90 48.08 -9.70
CA ARG A 47 -63.33 47.70 -11.01
C ARG A 47 -62.08 48.52 -11.36
N ALA A 48 -62.07 49.81 -11.04
CA ALA A 48 -60.91 50.67 -11.25
C ALA A 48 -59.74 50.27 -10.34
N GLU A 49 -60.00 49.98 -9.05
CA GLU A 49 -59.00 49.47 -8.13
C GLU A 49 -58.50 48.08 -8.53
N LEU A 50 -59.37 47.20 -9.04
CA LEU A 50 -59.01 45.86 -9.49
C LEU A 50 -58.20 45.88 -10.79
N THR A 51 -58.48 46.81 -11.70
CA THR A 51 -57.62 47.04 -12.88
C THR A 51 -56.30 47.72 -12.49
N GLN A 52 -56.29 48.59 -11.48
CA GLN A 52 -55.06 49.19 -10.93
C GLN A 52 -54.19 48.16 -10.19
N ILE A 53 -54.80 47.26 -9.41
CA ILE A 53 -54.13 46.13 -8.75
C ILE A 53 -53.65 45.14 -9.79
N SER A 54 -54.46 44.83 -10.81
CA SER A 54 -54.06 43.94 -11.91
C SER A 54 -52.87 44.52 -12.67
N THR A 55 -52.88 45.81 -13.01
CA THR A 55 -51.75 46.46 -13.69
C THR A 55 -50.51 46.62 -12.80
N ARG A 56 -50.68 46.82 -11.48
CA ARG A 56 -49.57 46.85 -10.52
C ARG A 56 -48.98 45.46 -10.23
N MET A 57 -49.81 44.44 -10.10
CA MET A 57 -49.37 43.06 -9.83
C MET A 57 -48.86 42.33 -11.07
N LEU A 58 -49.41 42.65 -12.24
CA LEU A 58 -48.99 42.13 -13.55
C LEU A 58 -48.21 43.18 -14.33
N SER A 59 -47.41 43.98 -13.64
CA SER A 59 -46.23 44.57 -14.27
C SER A 59 -45.44 43.41 -14.86
N LYS A 60 -45.60 43.16 -16.17
CA LYS A 60 -44.91 42.08 -16.90
C LYS A 60 -43.39 42.17 -16.76
N ALA A 61 -42.89 43.34 -16.34
CA ALA A 61 -41.50 43.57 -16.00
C ALA A 61 -41.08 42.82 -14.73
N ASP A 62 -41.91 42.79 -13.68
CA ASP A 62 -41.57 42.17 -12.38
C ASP A 62 -41.59 40.65 -12.45
N THR A 63 -42.53 40.06 -13.19
CA THR A 63 -42.51 38.60 -13.44
C THR A 63 -41.34 38.20 -14.35
N GLY A 64 -40.94 39.09 -15.25
CA GLY A 64 -39.74 38.92 -16.07
C GLY A 64 -38.47 38.91 -15.23
N SER A 65 -38.28 39.90 -14.34
CA SER A 65 -37.09 39.97 -13.48
C SER A 65 -36.98 38.77 -12.53
N LEU A 66 -38.09 38.37 -11.91
CA LEU A 66 -38.16 37.19 -11.03
C LEU A 66 -37.80 35.87 -11.72
N VAL A 67 -37.99 35.77 -13.04
CA VAL A 67 -37.58 34.58 -13.81
C VAL A 67 -36.15 34.71 -14.33
N GLN A 68 -35.70 35.92 -14.67
CA GLN A 68 -34.36 36.14 -15.21
C GLN A 68 -33.28 36.03 -14.14
N GLU A 69 -33.52 36.51 -12.91
CA GLU A 69 -32.54 36.44 -11.83
C GLU A 69 -32.16 34.99 -11.47
N PRO A 70 -33.10 34.07 -11.18
CA PRO A 70 -32.77 32.66 -10.97
C PRO A 70 -32.10 32.02 -12.19
N ARG A 71 -32.45 32.43 -13.42
CA ARG A 71 -31.80 31.93 -14.63
C ARG A 71 -30.34 32.35 -14.73
N VAL A 72 -29.99 33.56 -14.29
CA VAL A 72 -28.60 34.03 -14.25
C VAL A 72 -27.84 33.25 -13.19
N VAL A 73 -28.38 33.15 -11.97
CA VAL A 73 -27.78 32.38 -10.87
C VAL A 73 -27.54 30.92 -11.28
N LEU A 74 -28.55 30.26 -11.84
CA LEU A 74 -28.40 28.86 -12.30
C LEU A 74 -27.34 28.71 -13.39
N ARG A 75 -27.19 29.69 -14.29
CA ARG A 75 -26.14 29.64 -15.31
C ARG A 75 -24.75 29.82 -14.71
N GLU A 76 -24.61 30.72 -13.74
CA GLU A 76 -23.36 30.95 -13.01
C GLU A 76 -22.97 29.72 -12.19
N GLU A 77 -23.92 29.13 -11.45
CA GLU A 77 -23.71 27.88 -10.71
C GLU A 77 -23.35 26.72 -11.65
N LEU A 78 -24.04 26.58 -12.79
CA LEU A 78 -23.70 25.57 -13.79
C LEU A 78 -22.31 25.79 -14.40
N ALA A 79 -21.87 27.04 -14.59
CA ALA A 79 -20.53 27.35 -15.04
C ALA A 79 -19.49 27.01 -13.97
N GLY A 80 -19.78 27.30 -12.69
CA GLY A 80 -18.95 26.91 -11.55
C GLY A 80 -18.79 25.40 -11.45
N LEU A 81 -19.90 24.65 -11.47
CA LEU A 81 -19.88 23.18 -11.45
C LEU A 81 -19.08 22.58 -12.61
N ARG A 82 -19.17 23.18 -13.81
CA ARG A 82 -18.35 22.75 -14.96
C ARG A 82 -16.87 22.98 -14.72
N SER A 83 -16.50 24.13 -14.18
CA SER A 83 -15.11 24.43 -13.81
C SER A 83 -14.58 23.43 -12.79
N ASP A 84 -15.37 23.15 -11.73
CA ASP A 84 -14.99 22.21 -10.68
C ASP A 84 -14.83 20.79 -11.22
N LEU A 85 -15.72 20.34 -12.11
CA LEU A 85 -15.60 19.06 -12.78
C LEU A 85 -14.32 18.95 -13.59
N THR A 86 -13.98 19.98 -14.39
CA THR A 86 -12.73 19.96 -15.17
C THR A 86 -11.48 19.96 -14.28
N ALA A 87 -11.52 20.66 -13.14
CA ALA A 87 -10.42 20.66 -12.18
C ALA A 87 -10.29 19.30 -11.47
N LEU A 88 -11.41 18.63 -11.19
CA LEU A 88 -11.42 17.29 -10.61
C LEU A 88 -10.88 16.26 -11.61
N GLU A 89 -11.27 16.33 -12.88
CA GLU A 89 -10.74 15.47 -13.95
C GLU A 89 -9.21 15.57 -14.04
N GLN A 90 -8.66 16.79 -14.08
CA GLN A 90 -7.21 17.01 -14.09
C GLN A 90 -6.51 16.40 -12.88
N ARG A 91 -7.07 16.59 -11.67
CA ARG A 91 -6.50 16.02 -10.44
C ARG A 91 -6.54 14.49 -10.44
N VAL A 92 -7.58 13.89 -11.01
CA VAL A 92 -7.68 12.43 -11.15
C VAL A 92 -6.61 11.93 -12.12
N GLU A 93 -6.42 12.57 -13.27
CA GLU A 93 -5.36 12.22 -14.23
C GLU A 93 -3.95 12.33 -13.61
N GLU A 94 -3.68 13.39 -12.85
CA GLU A 94 -2.43 13.54 -12.10
C GLU A 94 -2.24 12.45 -11.04
N MET A 95 -3.31 12.09 -10.33
CA MET A 95 -3.26 11.00 -9.35
C MET A 95 -3.02 9.64 -10.01
N GLU A 96 -3.63 9.37 -11.17
CA GLU A 96 -3.45 8.12 -11.90
C GLU A 96 -2.03 7.99 -12.46
N THR A 97 -1.49 9.08 -13.04
CA THR A 97 -0.11 9.09 -13.56
C THR A 97 0.93 8.93 -12.45
N THR A 98 0.73 9.59 -11.30
CA THR A 98 1.62 9.43 -10.14
C THR A 98 1.52 8.04 -9.54
N ALA A 99 0.31 7.48 -9.41
CA ALA A 99 0.11 6.11 -8.94
C ALA A 99 0.82 5.10 -9.85
N HIS A 100 0.68 5.25 -11.18
CA HIS A 100 1.36 4.39 -12.14
C HIS A 100 2.90 4.48 -12.01
N GLY A 101 3.44 5.69 -11.88
CA GLY A 101 4.87 5.88 -11.64
C GLY A 101 5.36 5.24 -10.34
N CYS A 102 4.57 5.29 -9.27
CA CYS A 102 4.87 4.62 -8.01
C CYS A 102 4.87 3.09 -8.15
N GLU A 103 3.91 2.51 -8.89
CA GLU A 103 3.84 1.07 -9.14
C GLU A 103 5.06 0.55 -9.93
N GLU A 104 5.49 1.29 -10.96
CA GLU A 104 6.68 0.95 -11.75
C GLU A 104 7.95 0.98 -10.88
N GLN A 105 8.11 2.02 -10.07
CA GLN A 105 9.23 2.14 -9.15
C GLN A 105 9.22 1.01 -8.12
N HIS A 106 8.05 0.71 -7.54
CA HIS A 106 7.90 -0.38 -6.59
C HIS A 106 8.34 -1.71 -7.20
N ARG A 107 7.83 -2.05 -8.38
CA ARG A 107 8.21 -3.27 -9.11
C ARG A 107 9.71 -3.33 -9.42
N ALA A 108 10.32 -2.22 -9.81
CA ALA A 108 11.77 -2.15 -10.04
C ALA A 108 12.56 -2.42 -8.75
N THR A 109 12.12 -1.87 -7.62
CA THR A 109 12.77 -2.11 -6.31
C THR A 109 12.60 -3.55 -5.85
N GLU A 110 11.44 -4.19 -6.06
CA GLU A 110 11.23 -5.60 -5.72
C GLU A 110 12.20 -6.52 -6.51
N VAL A 111 12.38 -6.27 -7.81
CA VAL A 111 13.35 -7.01 -8.63
C VAL A 111 14.78 -6.79 -8.15
N ALA A 112 15.13 -5.57 -7.73
CA ALA A 112 16.45 -5.27 -7.19
C ALA A 112 16.70 -5.99 -5.86
N VAL A 113 15.73 -5.97 -4.94
CA VAL A 113 15.80 -6.62 -3.63
C VAL A 113 15.92 -8.13 -3.78
N THR A 114 15.11 -8.76 -4.63
CA THR A 114 15.18 -10.20 -4.89
C THR A 114 16.53 -10.60 -5.49
N ARG A 115 17.05 -9.81 -6.45
CA ARG A 115 18.40 -10.03 -7.01
C ARG A 115 19.49 -9.90 -5.95
N GLN A 116 19.42 -8.87 -5.10
CA GLN A 116 20.39 -8.67 -4.03
C GLN A 116 20.30 -9.78 -2.97
N GLY A 117 19.11 -10.23 -2.60
CA GLY A 117 18.90 -11.34 -1.66
C GLY A 117 19.50 -12.66 -2.15
N ASN A 118 19.50 -12.90 -3.45
CA ASN A 118 20.09 -14.10 -4.06
C ASN A 118 21.63 -14.05 -4.16
N MET A 119 22.23 -12.86 -4.18
CA MET A 119 23.68 -12.70 -4.37
C MET A 119 24.51 -13.34 -3.23
N PRO A 120 24.21 -13.13 -1.93
CA PRO A 120 24.90 -13.79 -0.83
C PRO A 120 24.82 -15.32 -0.89
N LEU A 121 23.69 -15.89 -1.32
CA LEU A 121 23.53 -17.34 -1.44
C LEU A 121 24.45 -17.90 -2.53
N THR A 122 24.52 -17.23 -3.67
CA THR A 122 25.43 -17.58 -4.77
C THR A 122 26.89 -17.48 -4.34
N LEU A 123 27.28 -16.37 -3.70
CA LEU A 123 28.65 -16.17 -3.20
C LEU A 123 29.03 -17.21 -2.14
N ARG A 124 28.11 -17.54 -1.22
CA ARG A 124 28.35 -18.61 -0.22
C ARG A 124 28.61 -19.96 -0.87
N ARG A 125 27.80 -20.35 -1.86
CA ARG A 125 28.00 -21.59 -2.62
C ARG A 125 29.34 -21.61 -3.35
N GLN A 126 29.75 -20.50 -3.97
CA GLN A 126 31.04 -20.39 -4.64
C GLN A 126 32.20 -20.50 -3.65
N VAL A 127 32.13 -19.81 -2.50
CA VAL A 127 33.15 -19.89 -1.44
C VAL A 127 33.25 -21.32 -0.90
N GLU A 128 32.11 -22.00 -0.70
CA GLU A 128 32.08 -23.38 -0.25
C GLU A 128 32.70 -24.33 -1.27
N ASP A 129 32.39 -24.19 -2.56
CA ASP A 129 33.00 -24.99 -3.63
C ASP A 129 34.53 -24.75 -3.70
N LEU A 130 34.98 -23.50 -3.62
CA LEU A 130 36.41 -23.18 -3.59
C LEU A 130 37.11 -23.77 -2.37
N LYS A 131 36.48 -23.70 -1.19
CA LYS A 131 37.00 -24.33 0.03
C LYS A 131 37.07 -25.86 -0.12
N ASN A 132 36.06 -26.47 -0.72
CA ASN A 132 36.03 -27.91 -0.96
C ASN A 132 37.12 -28.32 -1.95
N ARG A 133 37.28 -27.62 -3.08
CA ARG A 133 38.36 -27.88 -4.05
C ARG A 133 39.75 -27.69 -3.44
N SER A 134 39.94 -26.65 -2.65
CA SER A 134 41.20 -26.42 -1.92
C SER A 134 41.50 -27.55 -0.93
N ARG A 135 40.48 -28.12 -0.27
CA ARG A 135 40.65 -29.25 0.67
C ARG A 135 40.79 -30.61 0.02
N ARG A 136 40.33 -30.82 -1.22
CA ARG A 136 40.37 -32.14 -1.90
C ARG A 136 41.78 -32.73 -1.98
N ASN A 137 42.81 -31.87 -2.06
CA ASN A 137 44.20 -32.31 -2.14
C ASN A 137 44.92 -32.30 -0.78
N ASN A 138 44.22 -31.95 0.32
CA ASN A 138 44.81 -31.90 1.65
C ASN A 138 44.52 -33.19 2.41
N ILE A 139 45.56 -34.00 2.64
CA ILE A 139 45.50 -35.20 3.48
C ILE A 139 45.75 -34.79 4.94
N ARG A 140 44.89 -35.22 5.85
CA ARG A 140 45.07 -35.01 7.30
C ARG A 140 45.58 -36.29 7.94
N VAL A 141 46.81 -36.27 8.42
CA VAL A 141 47.42 -37.38 9.17
C VAL A 141 47.30 -37.09 10.66
N ARG A 142 46.78 -38.04 11.44
CA ARG A 142 46.60 -37.94 12.90
C ARG A 142 47.46 -38.97 13.61
N GLY A 143 47.82 -38.70 14.87
CA GLY A 143 48.59 -39.63 15.69
C GLY A 143 50.09 -39.66 15.37
N LEU A 144 50.61 -38.62 14.73
CA LEU A 144 52.05 -38.46 14.59
C LEU A 144 52.63 -38.00 15.93
N PRO A 145 53.71 -38.63 16.43
CA PRO A 145 54.36 -38.20 17.67
C PRO A 145 54.98 -36.82 17.48
N GLU A 146 54.70 -35.89 18.39
CA GLU A 146 55.19 -34.50 18.35
C GLU A 146 56.68 -34.37 18.71
N THR A 147 57.29 -35.44 19.23
CA THR A 147 58.65 -35.44 19.81
C THR A 147 59.78 -35.70 18.82
N GLY A 148 59.49 -35.76 17.52
CA GLY A 148 60.51 -36.01 16.49
C GLY A 148 61.36 -34.75 16.22
N THR A 149 62.68 -34.88 16.28
CA THR A 149 63.62 -33.87 15.75
C THR A 149 63.68 -33.85 14.22
N GLU A 150 63.19 -34.89 13.56
CA GLU A 150 63.19 -35.01 12.11
C GLU A 150 62.12 -34.11 11.46
N PRO A 151 62.38 -33.57 10.25
CA PRO A 151 61.39 -32.78 9.54
C PRO A 151 60.16 -33.63 9.22
N LEU A 152 58.97 -33.12 9.56
CA LEU A 152 57.67 -33.78 9.37
C LEU A 152 57.50 -34.40 7.97
N GLN A 153 58.05 -33.76 6.94
CA GLN A 153 58.02 -34.25 5.56
C GLN A 153 58.72 -35.61 5.40
N ALA A 154 59.87 -35.82 6.05
CA ALA A 154 60.60 -37.08 5.97
C ALA A 154 59.81 -38.22 6.62
N THR A 155 59.28 -37.98 7.83
CA THR A 155 58.44 -38.94 8.53
C THR A 155 57.19 -39.32 7.73
N LEU A 156 56.55 -38.35 7.07
CA LEU A 156 55.39 -38.61 6.20
C LEU A 156 55.77 -39.46 4.99
N ILE A 157 56.88 -39.16 4.32
CA ILE A 157 57.36 -39.94 3.18
C ILE A 157 57.63 -41.40 3.60
N ASP A 158 58.28 -41.61 4.74
CA ASP A 158 58.58 -42.96 5.23
C ASP A 158 57.31 -43.72 5.62
N LEU A 159 56.34 -43.05 6.25
CA LEU A 159 55.03 -43.63 6.56
C LEU A 159 54.27 -44.02 5.28
N PHE A 160 54.26 -43.16 4.26
CA PHE A 160 53.62 -43.49 2.97
C PHE A 160 54.33 -44.63 2.25
N ARG A 161 55.67 -44.69 2.30
CA ARG A 161 56.44 -45.82 1.74
C ARG A 161 56.05 -47.13 2.42
N GLN A 162 55.97 -47.13 3.76
CA GLN A 162 55.56 -48.31 4.52
C GLN A 162 54.12 -48.73 4.21
N LEU A 163 53.18 -47.79 4.11
CA LEU A 163 51.77 -48.09 3.81
C LEU A 163 51.53 -48.59 2.38
N LEU A 164 52.22 -48.00 1.39
CA LEU A 164 52.00 -48.34 -0.02
C LEU A 164 52.81 -49.55 -0.48
N GLY A 165 53.80 -50.01 0.30
CA GLY A 165 54.64 -51.16 -0.05
C GLY A 165 55.53 -50.94 -1.29
N VAL A 166 55.69 -49.69 -1.72
CA VAL A 166 56.46 -49.33 -2.92
C VAL A 166 57.92 -49.06 -2.54
N GLN A 167 58.85 -49.71 -3.24
CA GLN A 167 60.28 -49.47 -3.02
C GLN A 167 60.68 -48.07 -3.52
N ALA A 168 61.65 -47.45 -2.83
CA ALA A 168 61.91 -46.00 -2.78
C ALA A 168 62.18 -45.25 -4.10
N ARG A 169 62.24 -45.91 -5.26
CA ARG A 169 62.67 -45.30 -6.52
C ARG A 169 61.53 -44.71 -7.36
N ASP A 170 60.27 -45.11 -7.12
CA ASP A 170 59.16 -44.77 -8.05
C ASP A 170 58.14 -43.78 -7.49
N VAL A 171 58.27 -43.34 -6.23
CA VAL A 171 57.29 -42.44 -5.59
C VAL A 171 57.75 -40.99 -5.66
N ILE A 172 57.27 -40.25 -6.65
CA ILE A 172 57.38 -38.78 -6.71
C ILE A 172 56.30 -38.20 -5.79
N CYS A 173 56.67 -37.91 -4.55
CA CYS A 173 55.78 -37.25 -3.59
C CYS A 173 56.00 -35.73 -3.63
N CYS A 174 55.19 -35.01 -4.39
CA CYS A 174 55.21 -33.54 -4.42
C CYS A 174 54.36 -32.99 -3.26
N ILE A 175 54.95 -32.89 -2.07
CA ILE A 175 54.31 -32.22 -0.93
C ILE A 175 54.56 -30.71 -1.09
N SER A 176 53.51 -29.95 -1.41
CA SER A 176 53.62 -28.51 -1.64
C SER A 176 53.88 -27.73 -0.35
N THR A 177 53.19 -28.09 0.74
CA THR A 177 53.37 -27.53 2.08
C THR A 177 53.00 -28.58 3.11
N CYS A 178 53.77 -28.66 4.21
CA CYS A 178 53.43 -29.44 5.39
C CYS A 178 53.57 -28.55 6.62
N GLY A 179 52.56 -28.54 7.49
CA GLY A 179 52.58 -27.81 8.74
C GLY A 179 51.65 -28.46 9.74
N LEU A 180 51.95 -28.31 11.04
CA LEU A 180 50.96 -28.56 12.07
C LEU A 180 49.87 -27.50 11.87
N GLY A 181 48.71 -27.93 11.39
CA GLY A 181 47.57 -27.04 11.40
C GLY A 181 47.26 -26.74 12.86
N ASP A 182 47.30 -25.46 13.24
CA ASP A 182 46.59 -24.94 14.41
C ASP A 182 45.09 -25.18 14.18
N MET A 183 44.69 -26.43 14.34
CA MET A 183 43.31 -26.81 14.48
C MET A 183 42.92 -26.19 15.80
N ALA A 184 42.29 -25.01 15.73
CA ALA A 184 41.50 -24.49 16.84
C ALA A 184 40.74 -25.70 17.41
N PRO A 185 40.87 -25.98 18.73
CA PRO A 185 40.31 -27.18 19.32
C PRO A 185 38.89 -27.28 18.81
N MET A 186 38.53 -28.42 18.19
CA MET A 186 37.16 -28.65 17.76
C MET A 186 36.31 -28.44 19.01
N ARG A 187 35.73 -27.24 19.15
CA ARG A 187 34.70 -26.98 20.14
C ARG A 187 33.63 -27.97 19.75
N LEU A 188 33.48 -29.00 20.58
CA LEU A 188 32.31 -29.85 20.54
C LEU A 188 31.11 -28.90 20.42
N PRO A 189 30.21 -29.13 19.44
CA PRO A 189 29.09 -28.23 19.21
C PRO A 189 28.44 -27.95 20.55
N GLU A 190 28.54 -26.70 20.98
CA GLU A 190 27.89 -26.21 22.18
C GLU A 190 26.43 -26.61 22.05
N ALA A 191 25.94 -27.41 23.00
CA ALA A 191 24.64 -28.07 22.91
C ALA A 191 23.62 -27.05 22.41
N ALA A 192 22.96 -27.37 21.29
CA ALA A 192 22.05 -26.43 20.65
C ALA A 192 21.09 -25.88 21.72
N PRO A 193 20.93 -24.55 21.81
CA PRO A 193 20.07 -23.94 22.82
C PRO A 193 18.70 -24.60 22.73
N ASN A 194 18.22 -25.06 23.88
CA ASN A 194 16.99 -25.80 23.99
C ASN A 194 15.88 -24.93 23.41
N ARG A 195 15.17 -25.42 22.38
CA ARG A 195 14.07 -24.66 21.76
C ARG A 195 12.92 -24.34 22.73
N ASN A 196 12.95 -24.93 23.92
CA ASN A 196 12.01 -24.66 24.99
C ASN A 196 12.44 -23.52 25.93
N ASP A 197 13.58 -22.88 25.73
CA ASP A 197 13.94 -21.71 26.53
C ASP A 197 13.00 -20.55 26.16
N PRO A 198 12.14 -20.10 27.10
CA PRO A 198 11.21 -19.01 26.84
C PRO A 198 12.00 -17.74 26.54
N PRO A 199 11.53 -16.89 25.61
CA PRO A 199 12.21 -15.66 25.29
C PRO A 199 12.31 -14.83 26.56
N HIS A 200 13.54 -14.65 27.07
CA HIS A 200 13.81 -13.68 28.12
C HIS A 200 13.26 -12.33 27.64
N ARG A 201 12.13 -11.91 28.23
CA ARG A 201 11.60 -10.55 28.12
C ARG A 201 12.76 -9.63 28.52
N ARG A 202 13.40 -9.02 27.52
CA ARG A 202 14.23 -7.84 27.76
C ARG A 202 13.28 -6.80 28.32
N GLY A 203 13.35 -6.60 29.63
CA GLY A 203 12.69 -5.50 30.30
C GLY A 203 13.16 -4.22 29.61
N GLY A 204 12.24 -3.58 28.89
CA GLY A 204 12.40 -2.19 28.52
C GLY A 204 12.43 -1.40 29.81
N SER A 205 13.61 -0.93 30.19
CA SER A 205 13.73 0.14 31.17
C SER A 205 13.16 1.39 30.52
N GLU A 206 11.99 1.77 31.02
CA GLU A 206 11.34 3.05 30.85
C GLU A 206 12.26 4.20 31.29
N GLY A 207 12.14 5.34 30.61
CA GLY A 207 12.46 6.68 31.13
C GLY A 207 13.87 7.23 30.86
N PRO A 208 14.03 8.57 30.77
CA PRO A 208 13.21 9.55 31.50
C PRO A 208 12.39 10.51 30.61
N GLU A 209 11.32 10.98 31.25
CA GLU A 209 10.52 12.15 30.88
C GLU A 209 11.37 13.43 30.91
N GLU A 210 11.24 14.26 29.88
CA GLU A 210 11.34 15.73 29.94
C GLU A 210 10.33 16.35 28.96
#